data_AF-A0A9D2WRE1-F1
#
_entry.id   AF-A0A9D2WRE1-F1
#
_cell.length_a   1.000
_cell.length_b   1.000
_cell.length_c   1.000
_cell.angle_alpha   90.00
_cell.angle_beta   90.00
_cell.angle_gamma   90.00
#
_symmetry.space_group_name_H-M   'P 1'
#
loop_
_entity.id
_entity.type
_entity.pdbx_description
1 polymer ?
#
loop_
_entity_poly.entity_id
_entity_poly.type
_entity_poly.pdbx_seq_one_letter_code
_entity_poly.pdbx_strand_id
1 'polypeptide(L)'
;MVRSINVDEFVKIRQNDITQMVNIALNRAGEIIQQKVANGEIKATMQDVLPVLLYEVLITNTVATLRLVAEMINSDYDKNNGGMDH
;
A
#
# COMPACT_ATOMS: atom_id res chain seq x y z
N MET A 1 3.03 20.60 23.28
CA MET A 1 2.32 19.32 23.46
C MET A 1 2.73 18.41 22.32
N VAL A 2 3.44 17.32 22.59
CA VAL A 2 3.78 16.34 21.53
C VAL A 2 2.50 15.59 21.20
N ARG A 3 2.04 15.67 19.95
CA ARG A 3 0.88 14.91 19.48
C ARG A 3 1.31 13.44 19.38
N SER A 4 0.57 12.55 20.05
CA SER A 4 0.86 11.12 20.05
C SER A 4 -0.17 10.41 19.19
N ILE A 5 0.25 9.93 18.02
CA ILE A 5 -0.59 9.10 17.16
C ILE A 5 -0.57 7.67 17.71
N ASN A 6 -1.75 7.08 17.96
CA ASN A 6 -1.87 5.68 18.37
C ASN A 6 -1.79 4.75 17.14
N VAL A 7 -0.56 4.40 16.76
CA VAL A 7 -0.29 3.57 15.56
C VAL A 7 -0.92 2.17 15.69
N ASP A 8 -0.90 1.57 16.88
CA ASP A 8 -1.41 0.21 17.10
C ASP A 8 -2.91 0.12 16.84
N GLU A 9 -3.67 1.10 17.33
CA GLU A 9 -5.12 1.17 17.11
C GLU A 9 -5.43 1.43 15.63
N PHE A 10 -4.68 2.31 14.98
CA PHE A 10 -4.84 2.58 13.54
C PHE A 10 -4.61 1.31 12.71
N VAL A 11 -3.52 0.58 12.97
CA VAL A 11 -3.20 -0.66 12.26
C VAL A 11 -4.27 -1.73 12.50
N LYS A 12 -4.75 -1.89 13.73
CA LYS A 12 -5.83 -2.85 14.06
C LYS A 12 -7.11 -2.58 13.26
N ILE A 13 -7.54 -1.33 13.17
CA ILE A 13 -8.77 -0.95 12.45
C ILE A 13 -8.61 -1.16 10.94
N ARG A 14 -7.39 -1.00 10.41
CA ARG A 14 -7.08 -1.04 8.98
C ARG A 14 -6.50 -2.37 8.50
N GLN A 15 -6.44 -3.41 9.33
CA GLN A 15 -5.79 -4.67 8.99
C GLN A 15 -6.35 -5.32 7.70
N ASN A 16 -7.67 -5.23 7.49
CA ASN A 16 -8.32 -5.70 6.28
C ASN A 16 -7.92 -4.87 5.05
N ASP A 17 -7.88 -3.55 5.19
CA ASP A 17 -7.47 -2.62 4.11
C ASP A 17 -6.01 -2.89 3.71
N ILE A 18 -5.12 -3.07 4.69
CA ILE A 18 -3.71 -3.45 4.48
C ILE A 18 -3.63 -4.75 3.68
N THR A 19 -4.38 -5.78 4.09
CA THR A 19 -4.39 -7.08 3.41
C THR A 19 -4.91 -6.96 1.98
N GLN A 20 -5.97 -6.19 1.76
CA GLN A 20 -6.51 -5.95 0.42
C GLN A 20 -5.52 -5.23 -0.48
N MET A 21 -4.81 -4.21 0.03
CA MET A 21 -3.81 -3.49 -0.75
C MET A 21 -2.64 -4.38 -1.16
N VAL A 22 -2.20 -5.30 -0.29
CA VAL A 22 -1.17 -6.30 -0.64
C VAL A 22 -1.66 -7.21 -1.77
N ASN A 23 -2.90 -7.68 -1.69
CA ASN A 23 -3.48 -8.52 -2.75
C ASN A 23 -3.60 -7.77 -4.09
N ILE A 24 -4.03 -6.51 -4.05
CA ILE A 24 -4.09 -5.65 -5.25
C ILE A 24 -2.69 -5.46 -5.84
N ALA A 25 -1.68 -5.23 -5.00
CA ALA A 25 -0.29 -5.07 -5.43
C ALA A 25 0.24 -6.33 -6.16
N LEU A 26 -0.01 -7.50 -5.59
CA LEU A 26 0.41 -8.78 -6.17
C LEU A 26 -0.30 -9.06 -7.50
N ASN A 27 -1.61 -8.81 -7.57
CA ASN A 27 -2.39 -9.00 -8.80
C ASN A 27 -1.89 -8.06 -9.91
N ARG A 28 -1.72 -6.77 -9.60
CA ARG A 28 -1.20 -5.79 -10.57
C ARG A 28 0.21 -6.14 -11.05
N ALA A 29 1.08 -6.56 -10.14
CA ALA A 29 2.42 -7.01 -10.50
C ALA A 29 2.37 -8.22 -11.45
N GLY A 30 1.46 -9.16 -11.19
CA GLY A 30 1.19 -10.31 -12.07
C GLY A 30 0.71 -9.90 -13.46
N GLU A 31 -0.22 -8.95 -13.57
CA GLU A 31 -0.71 -8.43 -14.85
C GLU A 31 0.42 -7.77 -15.67
N ILE A 32 1.24 -6.93 -15.04
CA ILE A 32 2.37 -6.26 -15.70
C ILE A 32 3.36 -7.30 -16.23
N ILE A 33 3.68 -8.32 -15.43
CA ILE A 33 4.57 -9.41 -15.86
C ILE A 33 3.98 -10.16 -17.05
N GLN A 34 2.69 -10.51 -17.00
CA GLN A 34 2.03 -11.22 -18.12
C GLN A 34 2.11 -10.41 -19.42
N GLN A 35 1.89 -9.10 -19.35
CA GLN A 35 2.02 -8.20 -20.50
C GLN A 35 3.46 -8.16 -21.02
N LYS A 36 4.46 -8.02 -20.13
CA LYS A 36 5.88 -7.99 -20.53
C LYS A 36 6.34 -9.30 -21.17
N VAL A 37 5.88 -10.44 -20.66
CA VAL A 37 6.13 -11.75 -21.27
C VAL A 37 5.46 -11.85 -22.64
N ALA A 38 4.19 -11.44 -22.76
CA ALA A 38 3.45 -11.47 -24.03
C ALA A 38 4.08 -10.57 -25.10
N ASN A 39 4.65 -9.43 -24.70
CA ASN A 39 5.39 -8.52 -25.57
C ASN A 39 6.80 -9.03 -25.92
N GLY A 40 7.27 -10.11 -25.29
CA GLY A 40 8.64 -10.62 -25.45
C GLY A 40 9.72 -9.75 -24.80
N GLU A 41 9.35 -8.81 -23.92
CA GLU A 41 10.29 -7.94 -23.19
C GLU A 41 11.11 -8.71 -22.15
N ILE A 42 10.52 -9.76 -21.57
CA ILE A 42 11.15 -10.65 -20.59
C ILE A 42 10.77 -12.10 -20.88
N LYS A 43 11.61 -13.06 -20.49
CA LYS A 43 11.24 -14.48 -20.60
C LYS A 43 10.35 -14.89 -19.44
N ALA A 44 9.54 -15.93 -19.64
CA ALA A 44 8.76 -16.56 -18.58
C ALA A 44 9.63 -17.45 -17.66
N THR A 45 10.80 -16.97 -17.27
CA THR A 45 11.70 -17.63 -16.33
C THR A 45 11.64 -16.91 -14.99
N MET A 46 11.86 -17.63 -13.88
CA MET A 46 11.91 -16.98 -12.56
C MET A 46 12.99 -15.89 -12.48
N GLN A 47 14.12 -16.06 -13.18
CA GLN A 47 15.22 -15.10 -13.17
C GLN A 47 14.83 -13.76 -13.78
N ASP A 48 14.00 -13.76 -14.82
CA ASP A 48 13.55 -12.54 -15.49
C ASP A 48 12.29 -11.96 -14.81
N VAL A 49 11.42 -12.83 -14.30
CA VAL A 49 10.12 -12.44 -13.70
C VAL A 49 10.27 -11.94 -12.27
N LEU A 50 11.07 -12.60 -11.43
CA LEU A 50 11.15 -12.31 -10.00
C LEU A 50 11.61 -10.87 -9.71
N PRO A 51 12.63 -10.31 -10.38
CA PRO A 51 13.04 -8.92 -10.14
C PRO A 51 11.93 -7.92 -10.47
N VAL A 52 11.18 -8.14 -11.55
CA VAL A 52 10.04 -7.30 -11.94
C VAL A 52 8.92 -7.42 -10.92
N LEU A 53 8.61 -8.63 -10.46
CA LEU A 53 7.59 -8.87 -9.43
C LEU A 53 7.94 -8.13 -8.14
N LEU A 54 9.18 -8.27 -7.67
CA LEU A 54 9.65 -7.64 -6.44
C LEU A 54 9.64 -6.12 -6.55
N TYR A 55 10.02 -5.56 -7.70
CA TYR A 55 9.97 -4.13 -7.95
C TYR A 55 8.54 -3.59 -7.89
N GLU A 56 7.60 -4.22 -8.61
CA GLU A 56 6.21 -3.78 -8.66
C GLU A 56 5.51 -3.89 -7.30
N VAL A 57 5.78 -4.98 -6.55
CA VAL A 57 5.28 -5.17 -5.19
C VAL A 57 5.86 -4.11 -4.25
N LEU A 58 7.16 -3.83 -4.33
CA LEU A 58 7.82 -2.83 -3.50
C LEU A 58 7.24 -1.43 -3.73
N ILE A 59 7.12 -1.01 -4.99
CA ILE A 59 6.57 0.31 -5.34
C ILE A 59 5.12 0.42 -4.89
N THR A 60 4.29 -0.59 -5.16
CA THR A 60 2.88 -0.54 -4.79
C THR A 60 2.69 -0.53 -3.27
N ASN A 61 3.45 -1.35 -2.53
CA ASN A 61 3.44 -1.35 -1.07
C ASN A 61 3.89 0.00 -0.50
N THR A 62 4.92 0.61 -1.09
CA THR A 62 5.41 1.94 -0.68
C THR A 62 4.33 3.00 -0.83
N VAL A 63 3.67 3.07 -1.99
CA VAL A 63 2.59 4.04 -2.24
C VAL A 63 1.39 3.79 -1.31
N ALA A 64 0.99 2.52 -1.14
CA ALA A 64 -0.09 2.14 -0.24
C ALA A 64 0.18 2.54 1.22
N THR A 65 1.41 2.29 1.69
CA THR A 65 1.85 2.66 3.05
C THR A 65 1.84 4.17 3.23
N LEU A 66 2.38 4.93 2.27
CA LEU A 66 2.36 6.39 2.32
C LEU A 66 0.93 6.95 2.39
N ARG A 67 -0.01 6.34 1.64
CA ARG A 67 -1.42 6.71 1.70
C ARG A 67 -2.02 6.43 3.08
N LEU A 68 -1.79 5.25 3.65
CA LEU A 68 -2.26 4.94 5.00
C LEU A 68 -1.69 5.89 6.06
N VAL A 69 -0.41 6.23 5.96
CA VAL A 69 0.21 7.21 6.87
C VAL A 69 -0.42 8.59 6.70
N ALA A 70 -0.69 9.02 5.46
CA ALA A 70 -1.40 10.28 5.23
C ALA A 70 -2.83 10.26 5.81
N GLU A 71 -3.56 9.15 5.63
CA GLU A 71 -4.89 8.97 6.23
C GLU A 71 -4.83 8.98 7.76
N MET A 72 -3.82 8.37 8.36
CA MET A 72 -3.58 8.39 9.81
C MET A 72 -3.35 9.81 10.34
N ILE A 73 -2.53 10.60 9.65
CA ILE A 73 -2.25 12.00 10.01
C ILE A 73 -3.51 12.87 9.86
N ASN A 74 -4.29 12.67 8.79
CA ASN A 74 -5.50 13.46 8.54
C ASN A 74 -6.64 13.10 9.50
N SER A 75 -6.85 11.82 9.80
CA SER A 75 -7.90 11.38 10.73
C SER A 75 -7.64 11.82 12.18
N ASP A 76 -6.37 11.97 12.59
CA ASP A 76 -6.02 12.59 13.86
C ASP A 76 -6.30 14.11 13.87
N TYR A 77 -6.13 14.78 12.73
CA TYR A 77 -6.46 16.21 12.57
C TYR A 77 -7.97 16.45 12.69
N ASP A 78 -8.79 15.65 12.01
CA ASP A 78 -10.25 15.83 11.98
C ASP A 78 -10.92 15.52 13.33
N LYS A 79 -10.47 14.47 14.04
CA LYS A 79 -10.99 14.12 15.37
C LYS A 79 -10.81 15.23 16.41
N ASN A 80 -9.79 16.07 16.26
CA ASN A 80 -9.51 17.16 17.20
C ASN A 80 -10.20 18.49 16.86
N ASN A 81 -10.56 18.72 15.59
CA ASN A 81 -11.26 19.95 15.18
C ASN A 81 -12.80 19.83 15.23
N GLY A 82 -13.35 18.60 15.24
CA GLY A 82 -14.79 18.35 15.33
C GLY A 82 -15.41 18.49 16.72
N GLY A 83 -14.64 18.91 17.74
CA GLY A 83 -15.10 19.07 19.12
C GLY A 83 -15.38 20.52 19.56
N MET A 84 -15.31 21.50 18.66
CA MET A 84 -15.57 22.92 18.99
C MET A 84 -16.99 23.40 18.68
N ASP A 85 -17.84 22.56 18.11
CA ASP A 85 -19.26 22.86 17.90
C ASP A 85 -20.10 21.92 18.77
N HIS A 86 -20.30 22.28 20.05
CA HIS A 86 -21.52 22.05 20.85
C HIS A 86 -21.41 22.67 22.24
#